data_AF-A0A8T2R0K0-F1
#
_entry.id   AF-A0A8T2R0K0-F1
#
_cell.length_a   1.000
_cell.length_b   1.000
_cell.length_c   1.000
_cell.angle_alpha   90.00
_cell.angle_beta   90.00
_cell.angle_gamma   90.00
#
_symmetry.space_group_name_H-M   'P 1'
#
loop_
_entity.id
_entity.type
_entity.pdbx_description
1 polymer ?
#
loop_
_entity_poly.entity_id
_entity_poly.type
_entity_poly.pdbx_seq_one_letter_code
_entity_poly.pdbx_strand_id
1 'polypeptide(L)' 'MLDEDILFSESQDFGEGFRTVRMASDTLLNMTLLLKEKKSSLFHHSAPDEIKEGTAVILDTWHENDNQLWKLFPL' A
#
# COMPACT_ATOMS: atom_id res chain seq x y z
N MET A 1 8.85 2.76 -27.92
CA MET A 1 8.81 1.72 -26.87
C MET A 1 8.21 2.38 -25.65
N LEU A 2 7.19 1.77 -25.04
CA LEU A 2 6.61 2.25 -23.78
C LEU A 2 7.48 1.73 -22.65
N ASP A 3 7.80 2.59 -21.69
CA ASP A 3 8.49 2.17 -20.47
C ASP A 3 7.44 1.55 -19.53
N GLU A 4 7.53 0.26 -19.29
CA GLU A 4 6.58 -0.46 -18.45
C GLU A 4 6.86 -0.26 -16.96
N ASP A 5 8.06 0.23 -16.60
CA ASP A 5 8.46 0.47 -15.21
C ASP A 5 7.83 1.73 -14.60
N ILE A 6 7.17 2.54 -15.44
CA ILE A 6 6.35 3.69 -15.01
C ILE A 6 4.84 3.41 -15.08
N LEU A 7 4.44 2.21 -15.52
CA LEU A 7 3.04 1.83 -15.62
C LEU A 7 2.57 1.12 -14.36
N PHE A 8 1.31 1.36 -13.99
CA PHE A 8 0.65 0.71 -12.88
C PHE A 8 -0.67 0.09 -13.32
N SER A 9 -1.02 -1.01 -12.68
CA SER A 9 -2.28 -1.73 -12.84
C SER A 9 -3.07 -1.71 -11.53
N GLU A 10 -4.37 -1.84 -11.66
CA GLU A 10 -5.29 -1.96 -10.54
C GLU A 10 -5.65 -3.44 -10.31
N SER A 11 -5.91 -3.86 -9.08
CA SER A 11 -6.47 -5.18 -8.80
C SER A 11 -8.00 -5.21 -8.93
N GLN A 12 -8.59 -6.38 -8.71
CA GLN A 12 -10.01 -6.46 -8.35
C GLN A 12 -10.30 -5.67 -7.06
N ASP A 13 -11.58 -5.35 -6.85
CA ASP A 13 -12.08 -4.74 -5.62
C ASP A 13 -12.02 -5.75 -4.46
N PHE A 14 -11.40 -5.34 -3.36
CA PHE A 14 -11.32 -6.07 -2.09
C PHE A 14 -12.44 -5.70 -1.12
N GLY A 15 -13.29 -4.73 -1.49
CA GLY A 15 -14.44 -4.28 -0.71
C GLY A 15 -14.57 -2.77 -0.74
N GLU A 16 -15.79 -2.27 -0.87
CA GLU A 16 -16.11 -0.84 -0.81
C GLU A 16 -15.34 0.06 -1.80
N GLY A 17 -14.76 -0.49 -2.86
CA GLY A 17 -13.92 0.25 -3.82
C GLY A 17 -12.44 0.29 -3.47
N PHE A 18 -11.97 -0.47 -2.48
CA PHE A 18 -10.55 -0.62 -2.17
C PHE A 18 -9.87 -1.61 -3.10
N ARG A 19 -8.74 -1.22 -3.69
CA ARG A 19 -7.98 -2.04 -4.64
C ARG A 19 -6.48 -1.87 -4.38
N THR A 20 -5.67 -2.82 -4.79
CA THR A 20 -4.22 -2.63 -4.83
C THR A 20 -3.81 -1.92 -6.12
N VAL A 21 -2.76 -1.12 -6.04
CA VAL A 21 -2.09 -0.50 -7.20
C VAL A 21 -0.74 -1.18 -7.35
N ARG A 22 -0.44 -1.75 -8.51
CA ARG A 22 0.71 -2.64 -8.72
C ARG A 22 1.53 -2.20 -9.91
N MET A 23 2.84 -2.40 -9.85
CA MET A 23 3.68 -2.15 -11.03
C MET A 23 3.25 -3.08 -12.16
N ALA A 24 3.13 -2.57 -13.38
CA ALA A 24 2.67 -3.38 -14.51
C ALA A 24 3.75 -4.39 -14.95
N SER A 25 5.03 -4.02 -14.84
CA SER A 25 6.16 -4.90 -15.14
C SER A 25 6.39 -5.99 -14.09
N ASP A 26 5.96 -5.79 -12.84
CA ASP A 26 5.93 -6.82 -11.79
C ASP A 26 4.73 -6.66 -10.85
N THR A 27 3.68 -7.44 -11.13
CA THR A 27 2.42 -7.40 -10.37
C THR A 27 2.52 -7.98 -8.96
N LEU A 28 3.68 -8.52 -8.54
CA LEU A 28 3.90 -8.90 -7.15
C LEU A 28 4.19 -7.69 -6.26
N LEU A 29 4.62 -6.57 -6.86
CA LEU A 29 4.95 -5.34 -6.16
C LEU A 29 3.75 -4.38 -6.13
N ASN A 30 3.27 -4.11 -4.92
CA ASN A 30 2.14 -3.24 -4.62
C ASN A 30 2.62 -1.91 -4.04
N MET A 31 1.94 -0.84 -4.41
CA MET A 31 2.06 0.47 -3.80
C MET A 31 1.63 0.39 -2.33
N THR A 32 2.57 0.65 -1.42
CA THR A 32 2.44 0.37 0.01
C THR A 32 2.83 1.59 0.82
N LEU A 33 2.00 2.00 1.79
CA LEU A 33 2.37 3.01 2.77
C LEU A 33 3.36 2.41 3.78
N LEU A 34 4.57 2.99 3.86
CA LEU A 34 5.61 2.55 4.79
C LEU A 34 5.29 3.01 6.21
N LEU A 35 4.67 2.12 6.99
CA LEU A 35 4.43 2.29 8.42
C LEU A 35 5.63 1.75 9.20
N LYS A 36 5.98 2.39 10.32
CA LYS A 36 7.05 1.89 11.18
C LYS A 36 6.57 0.61 11.86
N GLU A 37 7.37 -0.44 11.83
CA GLU A 37 7.08 -1.64 12.61
C GLU A 37 7.11 -1.32 14.12
N LYS A 38 6.05 -1.72 14.83
CA LYS A 38 6.07 -1.75 16.29
C LYS A 38 7.02 -2.85 16.76
N LYS A 39 8.05 -2.48 17.51
CA LYS A 39 8.55 -3.39 18.55
C LYS A 39 7.46 -3.53 19.60
N SER A 40 6.84 -4.70 19.70
CA SER A 40 5.82 -4.96 20.71
C SER A 40 6.40 -4.75 22.12
N SER A 41 5.99 -3.67 22.78
CA SER A 41 6.13 -3.54 24.21
C SER A 41 4.99 -4.32 24.85
N LEU A 42 5.32 -5.30 25.72
CA LEU A 42 4.42 -6.29 26.33
C LEU A 42 3.24 -5.71 27.14
N PHE A 43 3.14 -4.38 27.29
CA PHE A 43 2.20 -3.74 28.23
C PHE A 43 1.42 -2.52 27.68
N HIS A 44 1.47 -2.23 26.38
CA HIS A 44 0.69 -1.11 25.82
C HIS A 44 -0.28 -1.55 24.74
N HIS A 45 -1.58 -1.29 24.96
CA HIS A 45 -2.60 -1.24 23.91
C HIS A 45 -2.10 -0.29 22.82
N SER A 46 -1.58 -0.86 21.75
CA SER A 46 -0.77 -0.11 20.81
C SER A 46 -1.67 0.52 19.76
N ALA A 47 -1.97 1.82 19.89
CA ALA A 47 -2.65 2.59 18.84
C ALA A 47 -1.92 2.40 17.49
N PRO A 48 -2.62 2.18 16.36
CA PRO A 48 -2.00 1.94 15.05
C PRO A 48 -0.97 3.04 14.72
N ASP A 49 0.12 2.68 14.04
CA ASP A 49 1.13 3.66 13.64
C ASP A 49 0.47 4.74 12.79
N GLU A 50 0.61 5.98 13.25
CA GLU A 50 -0.10 7.12 12.70
C GLU A 50 0.48 7.49 11.33
N ILE A 51 -0.38 7.59 10.32
CA ILE A 51 -0.03 8.14 9.01
C ILE A 51 0.22 9.64 9.20
N LYS A 52 1.39 10.12 8.77
CA LYS A 52 1.78 11.51 8.90
C LYS A 52 2.08 12.08 7.53
N GLU A 53 2.02 13.41 7.42
CA GLU A 53 2.52 14.09 6.24
C GLU A 53 3.99 13.71 6.01
N GLY A 54 4.32 13.36 4.77
CA GLY A 54 5.63 12.85 4.40
C GLY A 54 5.86 11.35 4.66
N THR A 55 4.84 10.59 5.10
CA THR A 55 4.94 9.11 5.12
C THR A 55 5.24 8.61 3.70
N ALA A 56 6.28 7.77 3.58
CA ALA A 56 6.72 7.27 2.29
C ALA A 56 5.75 6.23 1.72
N VAL A 57 5.62 6.25 0.39
CA VAL A 57 4.99 5.18 -0.38
C VAL A 57 6.11 4.39 -1.05
N ILE A 58 6.10 3.07 -0.90
CA ILE A 58 7.11 2.16 -1.42
C ILE A 58 6.46 1.07 -2.28
N LEU A 59 7.29 0.27 -2.94
CA LEU A 59 6.88 -0.99 -3.56
C LEU A 59 7.23 -2.15 -2.64
N ASP A 60 6.24 -2.99 -2.34
CA ASP A 60 6.42 -4.16 -1.48
C ASP A 60 5.51 -5.32 -1.93
N THR A 61 5.84 -6.54 -1.51
CA THR A 61 5.02 -7.71 -1.78
C THR A 61 3.68 -7.63 -1.03
N TRP A 62 2.66 -8.34 -1.53
CA TRP A 62 1.35 -8.36 -0.90
C TRP A 62 1.37 -9.07 0.47
N HIS A 63 0.94 -8.36 1.51
CA HIS A 63 0.89 -8.82 2.90
C HIS A 63 -0.54 -8.84 3.48
N GLU A 64 -1.56 -8.62 2.66
CA GLU A 64 -2.96 -8.58 3.09
C GLU A 64 -3.26 -7.51 4.15
N ASN A 65 -2.52 -6.39 4.10
CA ASN A 65 -2.66 -5.29 5.05
C ASN A 65 -3.34 -4.07 4.41
N ASP A 66 -4.09 -3.32 5.22
CA ASP A 66 -4.83 -2.12 4.78
C ASP A 66 -3.92 -1.02 4.20
N ASN A 67 -2.65 -0.97 4.63
CA ASN A 67 -1.67 0.00 4.13
C ASN A 67 -1.23 -0.25 2.67
N GLN A 68 -1.78 -1.29 2.02
CA GLN A 68 -1.55 -1.64 0.61
C GLN A 68 -2.82 -1.46 -0.25
N LEU A 69 -3.91 -0.99 0.34
CA LEU A 69 -5.20 -0.76 -0.33
C LEU A 69 -5.44 0.73 -0.56
N TRP A 70 -5.97 1.04 -1.74
CA TRP A 70 -6.19 2.41 -2.21
C TRP A 70 -7.62 2.58 -2.72
N LYS A 71 -8.18 3.77 -2.48
CA LYS A 71 -9.38 4.26 -3.17
C LYS A 71 -8.97 5.40 -4.10
N LEU A 72 -9.34 5.30 -5.36
CA LEU A 72 -9.06 6.31 -6.38
C LEU A 72 -10.34 7.11 -6.64
N PHE A 73 -10.25 8.43 -6.47
CA PHE A 73 -11.35 9.36 -6.74
C PHE A 73 -10.97 10.27 -7.91
N PRO A 74 -11.91 10.60 -8.82
CA PRO A 74 -11.68 11.64 -9.80
C PRO A 74 -11.47 12.99 -9.10
N LEU A 75 -10.64 13.85 -9.70
CA LEU A 75 -10.40 15.22 -9.24
C LEU A 75 -11.57 16.15 -9.57
#